data_AF-A0A088T365-F1
#
_entry.id   AF-A0A088T365-F1
#
_cell.length_a   1.000
_cell.length_b   1.000
_cell.length_c   1.000
_cell.angle_alpha   90.00
_cell.angle_beta   90.00
_cell.angle_gamma   90.00
#
_symmetry.space_group_name_H-M   'P 1'
#
loop_
_entity.id
_entity.type
_entity.pdbx_description
1 polymer ?
#
loop_
_entity_poly.entity_id
_entity_poly.type
_entity_poly.pdbx_seq_one_letter_code
_entity_poly.pdbx_strand_id
1 'polypeptide(L)'
;MKIDKDVILINNLFTGGYLSSASNIGHEFINIYPSDNGSFYIYANPYGNIAQKWDDRIEYVIFVRAVKGQKRLQIIGYAKVEQQILKKAKHAKKNASKETIKSSKALAISQRKYIAENNISYGGISLMDIVRDNDSELNISYFVTFKTSRIFKANQEIEFPYNDEGETISRTSETMKIYIEREGMNSSYYDKIVELIKKNIIWDQITSKVNSNSKNVQSLISVLRKNYDENVITNFLAYFLDNDYNFWIKFAKEILKLEFEKSPELIARETENRIDLFIVVDNHIIVIENKVKSSINGINKVDKKLSQLDKYFEYTQNYALKRGIPLENLHFYILRPNYNKEDISRFSKQECYKKITYSQIYDISLNHKSKIAHFEEFKELVKIHSSSFDNEIFDQQKEMLANQILKVKNEMNIK
;
A
#
# COMPACT_ATOMS: atom_id res chain seq x y z
N MET A 1 23.84 23.91 25.42
CA MET A 1 22.63 23.27 25.96
C MET A 1 22.26 22.12 25.04
N LYS A 2 22.13 20.90 25.57
CA LYS A 2 21.55 19.77 24.84
C LYS A 2 20.04 20.05 24.80
N ILE A 3 19.50 20.30 23.61
CA ILE A 3 18.04 20.44 23.47
C ILE A 3 17.47 19.04 23.70
N ASP A 4 16.55 18.92 24.65
CA ASP A 4 15.86 17.65 24.88
C ASP A 4 14.95 17.37 23.70
N LYS A 5 15.13 16.20 23.08
CA LYS A 5 14.24 15.72 22.03
C LYS A 5 12.95 15.26 22.69
N ASP A 6 11.85 15.91 22.33
CA ASP A 6 10.55 15.80 23.00
C ASP A 6 9.37 15.83 22.02
N VAL A 7 9.63 15.73 20.71
CA VAL A 7 8.59 15.77 19.67
C VAL A 7 8.65 14.53 18.79
N ILE A 8 7.48 13.98 18.47
CA ILE A 8 7.29 12.95 17.45
C ILE A 8 6.80 13.61 16.17
N LEU A 9 7.46 13.33 15.05
CA LEU A 9 7.00 13.69 13.71
C LEU A 9 6.25 12.51 13.10
N ILE A 10 4.95 12.67 12.86
CA ILE A 10 4.21 11.77 11.97
C ILE A 10 4.46 12.22 10.54
N ASN A 11 5.06 11.35 9.73
CA ASN A 11 5.39 11.58 8.33
C ASN A 11 4.51 10.67 7.45
N ASN A 12 3.56 11.27 6.76
CA ASN A 12 2.64 10.52 5.91
C ASN A 12 3.34 10.21 4.57
N LEU A 13 3.57 8.93 4.33
CA LEU A 13 4.20 8.42 3.11
C LEU A 13 3.15 8.27 2.02
N PHE A 14 3.59 8.38 0.77
CA PHE A 14 2.82 8.05 -0.42
C PHE A 14 1.53 8.84 -0.53
N THR A 15 1.63 10.14 -0.29
CA THR A 15 0.50 11.07 -0.45
C THR A 15 0.78 12.10 -1.53
N GLY A 16 -0.22 12.35 -2.39
CA GLY A 16 -0.14 13.33 -3.48
C GLY A 16 -0.20 12.70 -4.89
N GLY A 17 -0.53 13.53 -5.88
CA GLY A 17 -0.70 13.12 -7.27
C GLY A 17 0.58 12.66 -7.99
N TYR A 18 1.75 12.75 -7.35
CA TYR A 18 3.02 12.30 -7.94
C TYR A 18 3.12 10.78 -8.11
N LEU A 19 2.24 10.01 -7.44
CA LEU A 19 2.14 8.56 -7.62
C LEU A 19 1.51 8.16 -8.97
N SER A 20 0.85 9.08 -9.69
CA SER A 20 0.21 8.77 -10.98
C SER A 20 1.12 9.01 -12.20
N SER A 21 2.25 9.69 -12.01
CA SER A 21 3.27 9.86 -13.05
C SER A 21 4.30 8.74 -12.96
N ALA A 22 4.22 7.80 -13.90
CA ALA A 22 5.14 6.66 -14.03
C ALA A 22 6.62 7.05 -14.19
N SER A 23 6.95 8.34 -14.37
CA SER A 23 8.29 8.86 -14.61
C SER A 23 9.01 9.42 -13.37
N ASN A 24 8.31 9.73 -12.27
CA ASN A 24 8.91 10.45 -11.14
C ASN A 24 8.98 9.56 -9.90
N ILE A 25 10.20 9.27 -9.44
CA ILE A 25 10.42 8.60 -8.15
C ILE A 25 10.17 9.62 -7.03
N GLY A 26 9.29 9.27 -6.09
CA GLY A 26 9.07 10.08 -4.90
C GLY A 26 10.30 10.05 -4.01
N HIS A 27 10.74 11.20 -3.48
CA HIS A 27 11.91 11.27 -2.57
C HIS A 27 11.77 10.40 -1.32
N GLU A 28 10.54 9.96 -1.01
CA GLU A 28 10.20 9.05 0.09
C GLU A 28 10.91 7.70 0.03
N PHE A 29 11.44 7.28 -1.12
CA PHE A 29 12.15 5.98 -1.21
C PHE A 29 13.33 5.89 -0.23
N ILE A 30 13.97 7.00 0.12
CA ILE A 30 15.07 7.00 1.09
C ILE A 30 14.61 6.61 2.49
N ASN A 31 13.31 6.83 2.80
CA ASN A 31 12.72 6.51 4.10
C ASN A 31 12.61 5.00 4.36
N ILE A 32 12.73 4.17 3.32
CA ILE A 32 12.42 2.74 3.38
C ILE A 32 13.63 1.86 3.07
N TYR A 33 14.73 2.42 2.56
CA TYR A 33 15.94 1.67 2.23
C TYR A 33 17.18 2.24 2.93
N PRO A 34 18.08 1.38 3.43
CA PRO A 34 19.41 1.83 3.83
C PRO A 34 20.20 2.27 2.58
N SER A 35 20.98 3.34 2.74
CA SER A 35 21.96 3.74 1.73
C SER A 35 23.15 2.79 1.70
N ASP A 36 23.97 2.87 0.65
CA ASP A 36 25.12 1.99 0.48
C ASP A 36 26.16 2.18 1.61
N ASN A 37 26.23 3.38 2.19
CA ASN A 37 27.11 3.71 3.32
C ASN A 37 26.65 3.11 4.66
N GLY A 38 25.53 2.38 4.69
CA GLY A 38 25.01 1.69 5.88
C GLY A 38 24.13 2.56 6.79
N SER A 39 23.98 3.86 6.50
CA SER A 39 23.05 4.74 7.22
C SER A 39 21.67 4.76 6.56
N PHE A 40 20.66 5.09 7.35
CA PHE A 40 19.34 5.48 6.87
C PHE A 40 19.22 7.00 6.85
N TYR A 41 18.53 7.50 5.82
CA TYR A 41 18.21 8.90 5.65
C TYR A 41 16.71 9.07 5.57
N ILE A 42 16.19 10.18 6.08
CA ILE A 42 14.75 10.43 6.14
C ILE A 42 14.42 11.73 5.44
N TYR A 43 13.49 11.67 4.50
CA TYR A 43 12.79 12.75 3.84
C TYR A 43 11.46 13.05 4.54
N ALA A 44 11.31 14.27 5.06
CA ALA A 44 10.07 14.73 5.68
C ALA A 44 9.13 15.41 4.65
N ASN A 45 8.02 14.77 4.32
CA ASN A 45 7.09 15.16 3.25
C ASN A 45 6.33 16.47 3.48
N PRO A 46 6.04 17.32 2.49
CA PRO A 46 6.24 17.09 1.05
C PRO A 46 7.51 17.71 0.46
N TYR A 47 8.29 18.50 1.23
CA TYR A 47 9.40 19.28 0.69
C TYR A 47 10.76 19.01 1.38
N GLY A 48 10.82 18.00 2.25
CA GLY A 48 12.02 17.66 3.04
C GLY A 48 12.27 18.59 4.24
N ASN A 49 11.52 19.68 4.42
CA ASN A 49 11.68 20.60 5.55
C ASN A 49 10.73 20.33 6.72
N ILE A 50 11.11 20.71 7.94
CA ILE A 50 10.20 20.78 9.10
C ILE A 50 9.97 22.22 9.52
N ALA A 51 8.97 22.47 10.36
CA ALA A 51 8.77 23.81 10.92
C ALA A 51 9.92 24.14 11.90
N GLN A 52 10.49 25.34 11.76
CA GLN A 52 11.72 25.74 12.47
C GLN A 52 11.61 25.65 14.01
N LYS A 53 10.42 25.83 14.58
CA LYS A 53 10.19 25.68 16.03
C LYS A 53 10.46 24.26 16.56
N TRP A 54 10.58 23.28 15.67
CA TRP A 54 10.86 21.88 16.00
C TRP A 54 12.29 21.45 15.65
N ASP A 55 13.13 22.37 15.17
CA ASP A 55 14.54 22.06 14.91
C ASP A 55 15.20 21.51 16.17
N ASP A 56 15.92 20.40 16.02
CA ASP A 56 16.62 19.64 17.06
C ASP A 56 15.74 19.04 18.17
N ARG A 57 14.41 19.14 18.07
CA ARG A 57 13.45 18.58 19.05
C ARG A 57 12.84 17.23 18.65
N ILE A 58 12.94 16.85 17.38
CA ILE A 58 12.36 15.58 16.90
C ILE A 58 13.12 14.38 17.46
N GLU A 59 12.44 13.55 18.27
CA GLU A 59 12.98 12.30 18.81
C GLU A 59 12.69 11.11 17.89
N TYR A 60 11.44 10.98 17.44
CA TYR A 60 11.00 9.90 16.56
C TYR A 60 10.34 10.44 15.31
N VAL A 61 10.51 9.71 14.21
CA VAL A 61 9.69 9.85 13.00
C VAL A 61 8.83 8.61 12.88
N ILE A 62 7.52 8.76 12.81
CA ILE A 62 6.56 7.68 12.56
C ILE A 62 6.13 7.77 11.11
N PHE A 63 6.37 6.69 10.37
CA PHE A 63 5.92 6.55 8.99
C PHE A 63 4.49 6.04 9.00
N VAL A 64 3.59 6.79 8.37
CA VAL A 64 2.16 6.41 8.30
C VAL A 64 1.66 6.46 6.88
N ARG A 65 0.51 5.83 6.64
CA ARG A 65 -0.32 6.10 5.47
C ARG A 65 -1.78 6.31 5.89
N ALA A 66 -2.53 7.05 5.08
CA ALA A 66 -3.97 7.19 5.28
C ALA A 66 -4.68 5.89 4.89
N VAL A 67 -5.65 5.48 5.71
CA VAL A 67 -6.54 4.36 5.38
C VAL A 67 -7.68 4.90 4.51
N LYS A 68 -7.78 4.41 3.27
CA LYS A 68 -8.76 4.91 2.29
C LYS A 68 -10.19 4.75 2.82
N GLY A 69 -10.98 5.81 2.74
CA GLY A 69 -12.38 5.81 3.19
C GLY A 69 -12.55 5.83 4.71
N GLN A 70 -11.47 5.92 5.49
CA GLN A 70 -11.51 5.94 6.96
C GLN A 70 -10.75 7.14 7.52
N LYS A 71 -11.18 7.64 8.69
CA LYS A 71 -10.47 8.71 9.42
C LYS A 71 -9.34 8.12 10.31
N ARG A 72 -8.56 7.20 9.75
CA ARG A 72 -7.50 6.47 10.45
C ARG A 72 -6.15 6.57 9.72
N LEU A 73 -5.08 6.49 10.50
CA LEU A 73 -3.72 6.38 10.02
C LEU A 73 -3.20 4.98 10.37
N GLN A 74 -2.64 4.29 9.37
CA GLN A 74 -1.93 3.05 9.58
C GLN A 74 -0.45 3.34 9.78
N ILE A 75 0.14 2.82 10.85
CA ILE A 75 1.59 2.92 11.09
C ILE A 75 2.30 1.87 10.24
N ILE A 76 3.25 2.34 9.45
CA ILE A 76 4.13 1.52 8.61
C ILE A 76 5.40 1.14 9.36
N GLY A 77 5.92 2.07 10.16
CA GLY A 77 7.22 1.92 10.78
C GLY A 77 7.62 3.17 11.56
N TYR A 78 8.81 3.12 12.15
CA TYR A 78 9.37 4.26 12.86
C TYR A 78 10.90 4.31 12.75
N ALA A 79 11.43 5.49 13.06
CA ALA A 79 12.85 5.75 13.19
C ALA A 79 13.11 6.60 14.44
N LYS A 80 14.16 6.27 15.19
CA LYS A 80 14.71 7.18 16.21
C LYS A 80 15.72 8.11 15.54
N VAL A 81 15.52 9.41 15.67
CA VAL A 81 16.38 10.41 15.04
C VAL A 81 17.70 10.49 15.78
N GLU A 82 18.81 10.25 15.07
CA GLU A 82 20.15 10.45 15.62
C GLU A 82 20.61 11.88 15.33
N GLN A 83 20.49 12.32 14.08
CA GLN A 83 20.93 13.63 13.63
C GLN A 83 19.88 14.29 12.73
N GLN A 84 19.59 15.59 12.98
CA GLN A 84 18.87 16.44 12.02
C GLN A 84 19.89 17.11 11.10
N ILE A 85 19.76 16.83 9.79
CA ILE A 85 20.66 17.33 8.74
C ILE A 85 20.18 18.68 8.23
N LEU A 86 18.90 18.78 7.90
CA LEU A 86 18.31 20.00 7.38
C LEU A 86 17.72 20.82 8.53
N LYS A 87 18.28 22.01 8.76
CA LYS A 87 17.82 22.96 9.79
C LYS A 87 17.44 24.28 9.17
N LYS A 88 16.56 25.02 9.83
CA LYS A 88 16.12 26.37 9.44
C LYS A 88 15.56 26.45 8.02
N ALA A 89 15.13 25.34 7.43
CA ALA A 89 14.71 25.30 6.05
C ALA A 89 13.31 25.89 5.84
N LYS A 90 13.24 26.91 4.97
CA LYS A 90 11.99 27.45 4.43
C LYS A 90 11.89 26.99 2.99
N HIS A 91 10.75 26.43 2.60
CA HIS A 91 10.49 26.11 1.21
C HIS A 91 9.97 27.38 0.51
N ALA A 92 10.64 27.81 -0.57
CA ALA A 92 10.24 28.97 -1.34
C ALA A 92 8.98 28.66 -2.16
N LYS A 93 7.87 29.34 -1.88
CA LYS A 93 6.64 29.28 -2.70
C LYS A 93 6.78 30.15 -3.95
N LYS A 94 5.85 29.99 -4.91
CA LYS A 94 5.81 30.73 -6.20
C LYS A 94 5.93 32.27 -6.09
N ASN A 95 5.57 32.84 -4.94
CA ASN A 95 5.64 34.29 -4.65
C ASN A 95 6.60 34.63 -3.49
N ALA A 96 7.60 33.80 -3.20
CA ALA A 96 8.53 34.05 -2.11
C ALA A 96 9.43 35.27 -2.39
N SER A 97 9.85 35.97 -1.34
CA SER A 97 10.78 37.10 -1.46
C SER A 97 12.11 36.66 -2.09
N LYS A 98 12.83 37.57 -2.75
CA LYS A 98 14.18 37.30 -3.31
C LYS A 98 15.13 36.72 -2.26
N GLU A 99 15.03 37.17 -1.02
CA GLU A 99 15.81 36.67 0.11
C GLU A 99 15.44 35.22 0.48
N THR A 100 14.14 34.89 0.48
CA THR A 100 13.66 33.51 0.71
C THR A 100 14.15 32.56 -0.39
N ILE A 101 14.15 33.02 -1.64
CA ILE A 101 14.68 32.24 -2.78
C ILE A 101 16.19 32.04 -2.62
N LYS A 102 16.95 33.10 -2.30
CA LYS A 102 18.41 33.03 -2.10
C LYS A 102 18.80 32.07 -0.97
N SER A 103 18.11 32.15 0.17
CA SER A 103 18.33 31.26 1.32
C SER A 103 17.98 29.81 0.99
N SER A 104 16.88 29.57 0.27
CA SER A 104 16.50 28.22 -0.18
C SER A 104 17.55 27.64 -1.14
N LYS A 105 18.08 28.44 -2.08
CA LYS A 105 19.16 28.01 -2.99
C LYS A 105 20.44 27.65 -2.23
N ALA A 106 20.83 28.47 -1.26
CA ALA A 106 21.99 28.19 -0.41
C ALA A 106 21.84 26.87 0.37
N LEU A 107 20.63 26.60 0.88
CA LEU A 107 20.31 25.33 1.57
C LEU A 107 20.32 24.13 0.61
N ALA A 108 19.85 24.27 -0.62
CA ALA A 108 19.97 23.19 -1.60
C ALA A 108 21.44 22.90 -1.96
N ILE A 109 22.27 23.93 -2.09
CA ILE A 109 23.72 23.74 -2.31
C ILE A 109 24.35 23.01 -1.12
N SER A 110 24.00 23.37 0.12
CA SER A 110 24.53 22.67 1.30
C SER A 110 24.03 21.23 1.40
N GLN A 111 22.80 20.94 0.98
CA GLN A 111 22.28 19.57 0.86
C GLN A 111 23.05 18.74 -0.16
N ARG A 112 23.30 19.28 -1.36
CA ARG A 112 24.11 18.59 -2.39
C ARG A 112 25.53 18.30 -1.89
N LYS A 113 26.14 19.28 -1.22
CA LYS A 113 27.46 19.11 -0.60
C LYS A 113 27.45 18.02 0.46
N TYR A 114 26.47 18.03 1.37
CA TYR A 114 26.33 17.00 2.40
C TYR A 114 26.15 15.61 1.80
N ILE A 115 25.32 15.47 0.76
CA ILE A 115 25.09 14.21 0.04
C ILE A 115 26.38 13.66 -0.56
N ALA A 116 27.16 14.52 -1.21
CA ALA A 116 28.45 14.15 -1.80
C ALA A 116 29.48 13.77 -0.73
N GLU A 117 29.65 14.58 0.32
CA GLU A 117 30.64 14.34 1.39
C GLU A 117 30.35 13.07 2.19
N ASN A 118 29.08 12.66 2.29
CA ASN A 118 28.67 11.46 3.01
C ASN A 118 28.45 10.24 2.10
N ASN A 119 28.76 10.34 0.79
CA ASN A 119 28.56 9.27 -0.19
C ASN A 119 27.17 8.64 -0.09
N ILE A 120 26.12 9.47 -0.10
CA ILE A 120 24.74 8.96 -0.03
C ILE A 120 24.36 8.40 -1.40
N SER A 121 24.48 7.09 -1.55
CA SER A 121 24.15 6.36 -2.77
C SER A 121 23.24 5.16 -2.49
N TYR A 122 22.58 4.68 -3.54
CA TYR A 122 21.76 3.48 -3.51
C TYR A 122 22.06 2.63 -4.74
N GLY A 123 22.44 1.36 -4.53
CA GLY A 123 22.77 0.45 -5.63
C GLY A 123 23.98 0.91 -6.46
N GLY A 124 24.89 1.67 -5.84
CA GLY A 124 26.10 2.22 -6.47
C GLY A 124 25.90 3.55 -7.20
N ILE A 125 24.69 4.13 -7.19
CA ILE A 125 24.40 5.42 -7.84
C ILE A 125 24.13 6.50 -6.78
N SER A 126 24.74 7.68 -6.94
CA SER A 126 24.53 8.82 -6.06
C SER A 126 23.06 9.21 -5.99
N LEU A 127 22.58 9.59 -4.79
CA LEU A 127 21.21 10.08 -4.61
C LEU A 127 20.89 11.22 -5.58
N MET A 128 21.86 12.09 -5.86
CA MET A 128 21.67 13.22 -6.79
C MET A 128 21.40 12.76 -8.22
N ASP A 129 22.02 11.67 -8.66
CA ASP A 129 21.83 11.14 -10.01
C ASP A 129 20.51 10.37 -10.12
N ILE A 130 20.07 9.72 -9.03
CA ILE A 130 18.77 9.04 -8.97
C ILE A 130 17.63 10.05 -9.15
N VAL A 131 17.70 11.20 -8.48
CA VAL A 131 16.63 12.20 -8.44
C VAL A 131 16.81 13.36 -9.44
N ARG A 132 17.80 13.30 -10.33
CA ARG A 132 18.13 14.38 -11.27
C ARG A 132 16.95 14.80 -12.17
N ASP A 133 16.07 13.86 -12.50
CA ASP A 133 14.90 14.08 -13.36
C ASP A 133 13.77 14.85 -12.60
N ASN A 134 13.89 15.01 -11.27
CA ASN A 134 12.95 15.77 -10.43
C ASN A 134 13.37 17.24 -10.21
N ASP A 135 14.58 17.63 -10.62
CA ASP A 135 15.09 19.00 -10.49
C ASP A 135 14.59 19.86 -11.66
N SER A 136 13.90 20.97 -11.36
CA SER A 136 13.73 22.07 -12.31
C SER A 136 14.36 23.33 -11.74
N GLU A 137 14.75 24.29 -12.59
CA GLU A 137 15.46 25.53 -12.18
C GLU A 137 14.74 26.35 -11.08
N LEU A 138 13.46 26.09 -10.85
CA LEU A 138 12.62 26.74 -9.84
C LEU A 138 12.26 25.85 -8.64
N ASN A 139 12.52 24.53 -8.69
CA ASN A 139 12.05 23.58 -7.69
C ASN A 139 13.17 23.18 -6.73
N ILE A 140 13.27 23.90 -5.62
CA ILE A 140 14.28 23.66 -4.57
C ILE A 140 13.79 22.53 -3.68
N SER A 141 14.14 21.29 -4.05
CA SER A 141 13.87 20.11 -3.24
C SER A 141 15.00 19.87 -2.24
N TYR A 142 14.64 19.61 -0.97
CA TYR A 142 15.60 19.16 0.05
C TYR A 142 15.49 17.66 0.20
N PHE A 143 16.57 16.92 0.02
CA PHE A 143 16.50 15.45 -0.09
C PHE A 143 16.66 14.73 1.24
N VAL A 144 17.41 15.29 2.19
CA VAL A 144 17.74 14.61 3.45
C VAL A 144 17.42 15.50 4.64
N THR A 145 16.39 15.13 5.41
CA THR A 145 15.97 15.82 6.63
C THR A 145 16.70 15.29 7.86
N PHE A 146 16.70 13.97 8.06
CA PHE A 146 17.31 13.30 9.22
C PHE A 146 18.21 12.15 8.81
N LYS A 147 19.08 11.74 9.72
CA LYS A 147 19.92 10.53 9.65
C LYS A 147 19.67 9.65 10.87
N THR A 148 19.70 8.34 10.66
CA THR A 148 19.65 7.31 11.71
C THR A 148 20.40 6.05 11.27
N SER A 149 20.76 5.19 12.21
CA SER A 149 21.37 3.88 11.91
C SER A 149 20.33 2.79 11.66
N ARG A 150 19.07 2.97 12.09
CA ARG A 150 18.03 1.94 12.01
C ARG A 150 16.65 2.49 11.74
N ILE A 151 15.90 1.79 10.89
CA ILE A 151 14.47 1.96 10.70
C ILE A 151 13.78 0.62 10.99
N PHE A 152 12.63 0.68 11.64
CA PHE A 152 11.81 -0.46 11.98
C PHE A 152 10.49 -0.42 11.21
N LYS A 153 10.10 -1.56 10.64
CA LYS A 153 8.81 -1.75 9.95
C LYS A 153 7.85 -2.50 10.86
N ALA A 154 6.58 -2.14 10.85
CA ALA A 154 5.53 -2.89 11.53
C ALA A 154 5.34 -4.26 10.85
N ASN A 155 5.35 -5.34 11.63
CA ASN A 155 5.09 -6.70 11.16
C ASN A 155 3.63 -7.14 11.35
N GLN A 156 2.85 -6.32 12.06
CA GLN A 156 1.42 -6.45 12.22
C GLN A 156 0.74 -5.09 12.07
N GLU A 157 -0.55 -5.11 11.84
CA GLU A 157 -1.32 -3.91 11.55
C GLU A 157 -1.56 -3.07 12.81
N ILE A 158 -1.27 -1.77 12.71
CA ILE A 158 -1.47 -0.80 13.77
C ILE A 158 -2.15 0.42 13.18
N GLU A 159 -3.30 0.79 13.73
CA GLU A 159 -4.05 1.96 13.29
C GLU A 159 -4.42 2.85 14.47
N PHE A 160 -4.39 4.16 14.27
CA PHE A 160 -4.91 5.12 15.23
C PHE A 160 -5.90 6.09 14.54
N PRO A 161 -6.98 6.48 15.24
CA PRO A 161 -7.85 7.53 14.74
C PRO A 161 -7.10 8.86 14.76
N TYR A 162 -7.35 9.72 13.77
CA TYR A 162 -6.84 11.09 13.81
C TYR A 162 -7.95 12.13 13.99
N ASN A 163 -9.20 11.69 14.19
CA ASN A 163 -10.36 12.59 14.24
C ASN A 163 -11.59 11.96 14.94
N ASP A 164 -11.40 11.41 16.14
CA ASP A 164 -12.51 10.96 17.01
C ASP A 164 -12.83 12.03 18.06
N GLU A 165 -14.10 12.10 18.46
CA GLU A 165 -14.77 13.17 19.25
C GLU A 165 -14.29 13.33 20.72
N GLY A 166 -12.98 13.24 20.98
CA GLY A 166 -12.42 13.44 22.33
C GLY A 166 -10.96 13.86 22.40
N GLU A 167 -10.12 13.51 21.41
CA GLU A 167 -8.73 13.97 21.33
C GLU A 167 -8.37 14.16 19.85
N THR A 168 -8.52 15.37 19.30
CA THR A 168 -8.30 15.62 17.87
C THR A 168 -6.84 15.89 17.57
N ILE A 169 -6.18 14.99 16.83
CA ILE A 169 -4.95 15.35 16.10
C ILE A 169 -5.39 16.22 14.92
N SER A 170 -5.34 17.54 15.10
CA SER A 170 -5.63 18.54 14.07
C SER A 170 -4.87 18.23 12.76
N ARG A 171 -5.57 17.63 11.79
CA ARG A 171 -5.17 17.61 10.38
C ARG A 171 -5.96 18.70 9.68
N THR A 172 -5.26 19.70 9.17
CA THR A 172 -5.70 20.26 7.89
C THR A 172 -5.45 19.18 6.84
N SER A 173 -6.46 18.90 6.02
CA SER A 173 -6.48 17.85 4.98
C SER A 173 -5.29 17.87 4.01
N GLU A 174 -4.49 18.93 4.04
CA GLU A 174 -3.33 19.19 3.17
C GLU A 174 -1.97 18.85 3.80
N THR A 175 -1.89 18.52 5.09
CA THR A 175 -0.59 18.33 5.76
C THR A 175 -0.13 16.87 5.77
N MET A 176 1.00 16.61 5.09
CA MET A 176 1.73 15.33 5.12
C MET A 176 2.59 15.16 6.38
N LYS A 177 2.50 16.10 7.33
CA LYS A 177 3.24 16.11 8.61
C LYS A 177 2.30 16.43 9.76
N ILE A 178 2.52 15.76 10.90
CA ILE A 178 1.90 16.11 12.18
C ILE A 178 3.01 16.09 13.24
N TYR A 179 2.95 17.03 14.19
CA TYR A 179 3.88 17.11 15.31
C TYR A 179 3.13 16.82 16.60
N ILE A 180 3.68 15.89 17.40
CA ILE A 180 3.11 15.48 18.69
C ILE A 180 4.18 15.76 19.76
N GLU A 181 3.87 16.68 20.66
CA GLU A 181 4.76 17.08 21.75
C GLU A 181 4.56 16.16 22.97
N ARG A 182 5.65 15.93 23.72
CA ARG A 182 5.60 15.20 25.00
C ARG A 182 4.72 15.91 26.02
N GLU A 183 4.75 17.24 26.03
CA GLU A 183 3.94 18.07 26.92
C GLU A 183 2.91 18.88 26.11
N GLY A 184 1.72 19.07 26.67
CA GLY A 184 0.64 19.84 26.04
C GLY A 184 -0.56 18.99 25.62
N MET A 185 -1.38 19.52 24.70
CA MET A 185 -2.68 18.93 24.34
C MET A 185 -2.61 17.51 23.75
N ASN A 186 -1.46 17.09 23.23
CA ASN A 186 -1.29 15.80 22.56
C ASN A 186 -0.37 14.83 23.33
N SER A 187 -0.07 15.09 24.60
CA SER A 187 0.84 14.26 25.42
C SER A 187 0.38 12.81 25.53
N SER A 188 -0.93 12.58 25.65
CA SER A 188 -1.51 11.23 25.70
C SER A 188 -1.19 10.41 24.43
N TYR A 189 -1.16 11.05 23.25
CA TYR A 189 -0.75 10.40 22.01
C TYR A 189 0.76 10.14 21.97
N TYR A 190 1.56 11.06 22.50
CA TYR A 190 3.00 10.86 22.60
C TYR A 190 3.32 9.59 23.40
N ASP A 191 2.73 9.46 24.59
CA ASP A 191 2.95 8.31 25.47
C ASP A 191 2.48 7.00 24.82
N LYS A 192 1.27 6.98 24.22
CA LYS A 192 0.76 5.81 23.48
C LYS A 192 1.72 5.36 22.38
N ILE A 193 2.29 6.28 21.61
CA ILE A 193 3.25 5.95 20.53
C ILE A 193 4.57 5.44 21.12
N VAL A 194 5.08 6.07 22.18
CA VAL A 194 6.32 5.63 22.84
C VAL A 194 6.16 4.23 23.46
N GLU A 195 5.02 3.94 24.08
CA GLU A 195 4.70 2.60 24.57
C GLU A 195 4.64 1.57 23.44
N LEU A 196 4.05 1.92 22.31
CA LEU A 196 4.01 1.06 21.13
C LEU A 196 5.42 0.78 20.58
N ILE A 197 6.28 1.80 20.50
CA ILE A 197 7.67 1.66 20.06
C ILE A 197 8.45 0.67 20.96
N LYS A 198 8.18 0.66 22.27
CA LYS A 198 8.82 -0.24 23.23
C LYS A 198 8.42 -1.72 23.06
N LYS A 199 7.33 -2.03 22.35
CA LYS A 199 6.87 -3.41 22.11
C LYS A 199 7.66 -4.06 20.97
N ASN A 200 8.83 -4.61 21.26
CA ASN A 200 9.74 -5.19 20.25
C ASN A 200 9.12 -6.24 19.33
N ILE A 201 8.10 -7.00 19.78
CA ILE A 201 7.46 -8.05 18.97
C ILE A 201 6.75 -7.53 17.71
N ILE A 202 6.47 -6.22 17.66
CA ILE A 202 5.71 -5.57 16.59
C ILE A 202 6.60 -5.13 15.43
N TRP A 203 7.92 -5.10 15.65
CA TRP A 203 8.85 -4.34 14.84
C TRP A 203 9.95 -5.20 14.24
N ASP A 204 10.02 -5.23 12.92
CA ASP A 204 11.11 -5.84 12.18
C ASP A 204 12.10 -4.76 11.75
N GLN A 205 13.39 -4.96 12.01
CA GLN A 205 14.41 -4.03 11.54
C GLN A 205 14.59 -4.17 10.02
N ILE A 206 14.54 -3.04 9.31
CA ILE A 206 14.88 -3.00 7.88
C ILE A 206 16.39 -3.18 7.74
N THR A 207 16.81 -4.14 6.92
CA THR A 207 18.23 -4.43 6.64
C THR A 207 18.52 -4.57 5.15
N SER A 208 17.51 -4.87 4.34
CA SER A 208 17.66 -5.11 2.90
C SER A 208 17.96 -3.81 2.15
N LYS A 209 19.11 -3.77 1.49
CA LYS A 209 19.44 -2.74 0.48
C LYS A 209 18.62 -2.93 -0.79
N VAL A 210 18.55 -1.88 -1.60
CA VAL A 210 17.96 -1.95 -2.94
C VAL A 210 18.81 -2.89 -3.79
N ASN A 211 18.19 -3.95 -4.32
CA ASN A 211 18.85 -4.87 -5.25
C ASN A 211 18.46 -4.49 -6.68
N SER A 212 19.38 -3.87 -7.41
CA SER A 212 19.22 -3.59 -8.85
C SER A 212 19.66 -4.76 -9.74
N ASN A 213 20.39 -5.74 -9.19
CA ASN A 213 20.95 -6.87 -9.93
C ASN A 213 20.08 -8.13 -9.87
N SER A 214 18.97 -8.12 -9.15
CA SER A 214 18.01 -9.20 -9.28
C SER A 214 17.44 -9.14 -10.70
N LYS A 215 17.87 -10.07 -11.55
CA LYS A 215 16.98 -10.66 -12.54
C LYS A 215 15.79 -11.20 -11.76
N ASN A 216 14.88 -10.32 -11.35
CA ASN A 216 13.57 -10.75 -10.92
C ASN A 216 13.07 -11.49 -12.14
N VAL A 217 12.82 -12.79 -11.98
CA VAL A 217 11.93 -13.49 -12.89
C VAL A 217 10.60 -12.78 -12.69
N GLN A 218 10.42 -11.67 -13.40
CA GLN A 218 9.22 -10.88 -13.34
C GLN A 218 8.15 -11.78 -13.94
N SER A 219 7.16 -12.14 -13.13
CA SER A 219 5.98 -12.82 -13.66
C SER A 219 5.36 -11.95 -14.75
N LEU A 220 4.72 -12.55 -15.75
CA LEU A 220 4.06 -11.81 -16.82
C LEU A 220 3.14 -10.71 -16.26
N ILE A 221 2.44 -11.02 -15.18
CA ILE A 221 1.52 -10.10 -14.50
C ILE A 221 2.23 -8.90 -13.87
N SER A 222 3.42 -9.11 -13.32
CA SER A 222 4.24 -8.01 -12.80
C SER A 222 4.76 -7.10 -13.91
N VAL A 223 5.19 -7.66 -15.06
CA VAL A 223 5.61 -6.88 -16.23
C VAL A 223 4.46 -6.03 -16.76
N LEU A 224 3.25 -6.60 -16.81
CA LEU A 224 2.04 -5.91 -17.25
C LEU A 224 1.50 -4.91 -16.20
N ARG A 225 2.07 -4.90 -14.98
CA ARG A 225 1.62 -4.09 -13.83
C ARG A 225 0.16 -4.34 -13.47
N LYS A 226 -0.25 -5.61 -13.56
CA LYS A 226 -1.62 -6.07 -13.32
C LYS A 226 -1.79 -6.85 -12.02
N ASN A 227 -0.79 -6.80 -11.13
CA ASN A 227 -0.80 -7.50 -9.84
C ASN A 227 -1.96 -7.10 -8.92
N TYR A 228 -2.64 -5.97 -9.16
CA TYR A 228 -3.75 -5.47 -8.35
C TYR A 228 -5.02 -5.25 -9.18
N ASP A 229 -5.09 -5.85 -10.37
CA ASP A 229 -6.24 -5.75 -11.26
C ASP A 229 -7.25 -6.86 -10.93
N GLU A 230 -8.42 -6.46 -10.41
CA GLU A 230 -9.51 -7.36 -9.98
C GLU A 230 -9.91 -8.33 -11.11
N ASN A 231 -9.95 -7.86 -12.36
CA ASN A 231 -10.36 -8.66 -13.50
C ASN A 231 -9.32 -9.73 -13.85
N VAL A 232 -8.03 -9.38 -13.82
CA VAL A 232 -6.96 -10.34 -14.09
C VAL A 232 -6.99 -11.49 -13.09
N ILE A 233 -7.22 -11.18 -11.82
CA ILE A 233 -7.26 -12.18 -10.76
C ILE A 233 -8.50 -13.08 -10.90
N THR A 234 -9.67 -12.48 -11.14
CA THR A 234 -10.92 -13.22 -11.40
C THR A 234 -10.76 -14.14 -12.61
N ASN A 235 -10.08 -13.68 -13.67
CA ASN A 235 -9.84 -14.46 -14.87
C ASN A 235 -8.96 -15.67 -14.61
N PHE A 236 -7.88 -15.53 -13.84
CA PHE A 236 -7.07 -16.67 -13.44
C PHE A 236 -7.85 -17.66 -12.58
N LEU A 237 -8.58 -17.17 -11.57
CA LEU A 237 -9.37 -18.02 -10.69
C LEU A 237 -10.35 -18.85 -11.52
N ALA A 238 -11.16 -18.20 -12.35
CA ALA A 238 -12.10 -18.88 -13.24
C ALA A 238 -11.44 -19.90 -14.15
N TYR A 239 -10.29 -19.57 -14.76
CA TYR A 239 -9.56 -20.49 -15.64
C TYR A 239 -9.16 -21.77 -14.93
N PHE A 240 -8.63 -21.69 -13.70
CA PHE A 240 -8.26 -22.88 -12.93
C PHE A 240 -9.45 -23.64 -12.35
N LEU A 241 -10.54 -22.96 -11.98
CA LEU A 241 -11.77 -23.64 -11.57
C LEU A 241 -12.41 -24.42 -12.73
N ASP A 242 -12.28 -23.92 -13.97
CA ASP A 242 -12.81 -24.55 -15.17
C ASP A 242 -11.94 -25.72 -15.66
N ASN A 243 -10.62 -25.56 -15.60
CA ASN A 243 -9.70 -26.49 -16.26
C ASN A 243 -8.99 -27.46 -15.29
N ASP A 244 -8.94 -27.18 -13.98
CA ASP A 244 -8.32 -28.04 -12.97
C ASP A 244 -9.36 -28.60 -12.00
N TYR A 245 -9.92 -29.76 -12.33
CA TYR A 245 -10.94 -30.43 -11.51
C TYR A 245 -10.51 -30.60 -10.04
N ASN A 246 -9.25 -30.98 -9.79
CA ASN A 246 -8.78 -31.19 -8.42
C ASN A 246 -8.70 -29.87 -7.64
N PHE A 247 -8.36 -28.78 -8.32
CA PHE A 247 -8.40 -27.44 -7.72
C PHE A 247 -9.84 -27.01 -7.43
N TRP A 248 -10.77 -27.22 -8.37
CA TRP A 248 -12.19 -26.95 -8.20
C TRP A 248 -12.78 -27.67 -6.98
N ILE A 249 -12.55 -28.98 -6.85
CA ILE A 249 -13.08 -29.79 -5.73
C ILE A 249 -12.55 -29.26 -4.39
N LYS A 250 -11.26 -28.94 -4.30
CA LYS A 250 -10.69 -28.33 -3.08
C LYS A 250 -11.27 -26.95 -2.81
N PHE A 251 -11.41 -26.11 -3.83
CA PHE A 251 -11.99 -24.78 -3.69
C PHE A 251 -13.43 -24.84 -3.16
N ALA A 252 -14.28 -25.67 -3.76
CA ALA A 252 -15.66 -25.87 -3.33
C ALA A 252 -15.73 -26.38 -1.88
N LYS A 253 -14.97 -27.43 -1.55
CA LYS A 253 -15.01 -28.07 -0.24
C LYS A 253 -14.41 -27.21 0.87
N GLU A 254 -13.20 -26.71 0.66
CA GLU A 254 -12.43 -26.05 1.71
C GLU A 254 -12.79 -24.57 1.88
N ILE A 255 -13.16 -23.88 0.79
CA ILE A 255 -13.46 -22.45 0.82
C ILE A 255 -14.97 -22.20 0.83
N LEU A 256 -15.70 -22.75 -0.13
CA LEU A 256 -17.14 -22.52 -0.25
C LEU A 256 -17.97 -23.32 0.77
N LYS A 257 -17.39 -24.39 1.31
CA LYS A 257 -18.04 -25.39 2.19
C LYS A 257 -19.20 -26.11 1.49
N LEU A 258 -18.98 -26.46 0.22
CA LEU A 258 -19.90 -27.19 -0.64
C LEU A 258 -19.19 -28.43 -1.19
N GLU A 259 -19.92 -29.53 -1.33
CA GLU A 259 -19.37 -30.77 -1.89
C GLU A 259 -20.02 -31.03 -3.25
N PHE A 260 -19.18 -31.23 -4.27
CA PHE A 260 -19.61 -31.55 -5.63
C PHE A 260 -18.80 -32.73 -6.13
N GLU A 261 -19.40 -33.57 -6.96
CA GLU A 261 -18.69 -34.66 -7.65
C GLU A 261 -18.33 -34.30 -9.09
N LYS A 262 -18.92 -33.23 -9.63
CA LYS A 262 -18.79 -32.81 -11.03
C LYS A 262 -18.04 -31.48 -11.15
N SER A 263 -17.43 -31.27 -12.32
CA SER A 263 -16.96 -29.94 -12.74
C SER A 263 -18.15 -29.00 -12.94
N PRO A 264 -17.94 -27.67 -12.88
CA PRO A 264 -18.97 -26.72 -13.24
C PRO A 264 -19.49 -26.90 -14.66
N GLU A 265 -20.79 -26.70 -14.84
CA GLU A 265 -21.47 -26.70 -16.14
C GLU A 265 -21.27 -25.37 -16.87
N LEU A 266 -21.11 -24.29 -16.09
CA LEU A 266 -20.87 -22.95 -16.58
C LEU A 266 -19.97 -22.21 -15.60
N ILE A 267 -18.93 -21.55 -16.13
CA ILE A 267 -18.20 -20.48 -15.45
C ILE A 267 -18.23 -19.24 -16.35
N ALA A 268 -19.00 -18.23 -15.94
CA ALA A 268 -19.15 -16.97 -16.65
C ALA A 268 -18.44 -15.85 -15.89
N ARG A 269 -17.75 -14.95 -16.61
CA ARG A 269 -16.92 -13.86 -16.05
C ARG A 269 -17.30 -12.53 -16.65
N GLU A 270 -17.47 -11.50 -15.84
CA GLU A 270 -17.86 -10.14 -16.25
C GLU A 270 -19.14 -10.07 -17.13
N THR A 271 -19.82 -11.20 -17.27
CA THR A 271 -21.08 -11.38 -18.00
C THR A 271 -22.20 -11.48 -16.99
N GLU A 272 -23.44 -11.41 -17.45
CA GLU A 272 -24.60 -11.53 -16.56
C GLU A 272 -24.64 -10.43 -15.49
N ASN A 273 -24.99 -9.23 -15.93
CA ASN A 273 -25.17 -8.07 -15.06
C ASN A 273 -23.88 -7.49 -14.45
N ARG A 274 -22.71 -7.86 -15.01
CA ARG A 274 -21.34 -7.53 -14.57
C ARG A 274 -20.91 -8.22 -13.28
N ILE A 275 -21.43 -9.43 -13.05
CA ILE A 275 -20.95 -10.27 -11.96
C ILE A 275 -19.51 -10.70 -12.30
N ASP A 276 -18.60 -10.58 -11.33
CA ASP A 276 -17.20 -10.95 -11.54
C ASP A 276 -17.07 -12.45 -11.88
N LEU A 277 -17.71 -13.32 -11.11
CA LEU A 277 -17.71 -14.76 -11.35
C LEU A 277 -19.08 -15.39 -11.02
N PHE A 278 -19.68 -16.03 -12.03
CA PHE A 278 -20.96 -16.72 -11.95
C PHE A 278 -20.78 -18.18 -12.35
N ILE A 279 -21.06 -19.11 -11.44
CA ILE A 279 -20.80 -20.54 -11.62
C ILE A 279 -22.10 -21.31 -11.47
N VAL A 280 -22.37 -22.25 -12.38
CA VAL A 280 -23.49 -23.20 -12.29
C VAL A 280 -22.94 -24.62 -12.23
N VAL A 281 -23.39 -25.39 -11.24
CA VAL A 281 -22.94 -26.77 -11.01
C VAL A 281 -24.00 -27.55 -10.25
N ASP A 282 -24.47 -28.66 -10.79
CA ASP A 282 -25.36 -29.62 -10.10
C ASP A 282 -26.59 -28.96 -9.45
N ASN A 283 -27.29 -28.09 -10.20
CA ASN A 283 -28.42 -27.27 -9.71
C ASN A 283 -28.06 -26.31 -8.55
N HIS A 284 -26.80 -25.92 -8.43
CA HIS A 284 -26.35 -24.81 -7.59
C HIS A 284 -25.88 -23.65 -8.45
N ILE A 285 -26.08 -22.44 -7.93
CA ILE A 285 -25.52 -21.22 -8.50
C ILE A 285 -24.63 -20.57 -7.46
N ILE A 286 -23.38 -20.30 -7.83
CA ILE A 286 -22.39 -19.65 -6.99
C ILE A 286 -22.02 -18.32 -7.64
N VAL A 287 -22.18 -17.24 -6.88
CA VAL A 287 -21.83 -15.87 -7.26
C VAL A 287 -20.67 -15.41 -6.40
N ILE A 288 -19.56 -15.00 -7.01
CA ILE A 288 -18.40 -14.45 -6.30
C ILE A 288 -18.13 -13.05 -6.85
N GLU A 289 -18.22 -12.05 -5.98
CA GLU A 289 -17.77 -10.69 -6.26
C GLU A 289 -16.34 -10.50 -5.72
N ASN A 290 -15.41 -10.07 -6.57
CA ASN A 290 -14.02 -9.83 -6.22
C ASN A 290 -13.78 -8.35 -5.92
N LYS A 291 -13.20 -8.07 -4.75
CA LYS A 291 -12.88 -6.70 -4.30
C LYS A 291 -11.50 -6.62 -3.68
N VAL A 292 -10.53 -6.21 -4.50
CA VAL A 292 -9.14 -5.99 -4.11
C VAL A 292 -8.92 -4.57 -3.60
N LYS A 293 -9.42 -3.57 -4.33
CA LYS A 293 -9.25 -2.14 -4.01
C LYS A 293 -10.53 -1.35 -4.07
N SER A 294 -11.45 -1.76 -4.95
CA SER A 294 -12.69 -1.04 -5.12
C SER A 294 -13.61 -1.33 -3.93
N SER A 295 -14.38 -0.31 -3.56
CA SER A 295 -15.49 -0.49 -2.63
C SER A 295 -16.65 -1.17 -3.35
N ILE A 296 -17.55 -1.80 -2.60
CA ILE A 296 -18.86 -2.20 -3.14
C ILE A 296 -19.59 -0.95 -3.62
N ASN A 297 -19.98 -0.93 -4.90
CA ASN A 297 -20.63 0.23 -5.50
C ASN A 297 -22.10 0.33 -5.09
N GLY A 298 -22.52 1.53 -4.67
CA GLY A 298 -23.95 1.87 -4.54
C GLY A 298 -24.58 2.03 -5.93
N ILE A 299 -25.75 1.44 -6.14
CA ILE A 299 -26.45 1.51 -7.44
C ILE A 299 -27.45 2.67 -7.51
N ASN A 300 -27.79 3.27 -6.36
CA ASN A 300 -28.74 4.38 -6.29
C ASN A 300 -28.16 5.55 -5.49
N LYS A 301 -28.27 6.77 -6.03
CA LYS A 301 -27.79 8.00 -5.37
C LYS A 301 -28.75 8.48 -4.26
N VAL A 302 -30.02 8.07 -4.33
CA VAL A 302 -31.09 8.43 -3.38
C VAL A 302 -31.14 7.41 -2.24
N ASP A 303 -31.24 6.13 -2.57
CA ASP A 303 -31.12 5.06 -1.57
C ASP A 303 -29.68 4.52 -1.50
N LYS A 304 -28.93 5.03 -0.54
CA LYS A 304 -27.53 4.65 -0.32
C LYS A 304 -27.35 3.22 0.21
N LYS A 305 -28.43 2.51 0.55
CA LYS A 305 -28.37 1.09 0.97
C LYS A 305 -28.31 0.14 -0.23
N LEU A 306 -28.90 0.54 -1.35
CA LEU A 306 -28.90 -0.28 -2.57
C LEU A 306 -27.51 -0.31 -3.20
N SER A 307 -27.04 -1.52 -3.48
CA SER A 307 -25.71 -1.81 -3.97
C SER A 307 -25.71 -2.78 -5.15
N GLN A 308 -24.53 -2.98 -5.74
CA GLN A 308 -24.30 -4.03 -6.71
C GLN A 308 -24.67 -5.43 -6.19
N LEU A 309 -24.61 -5.67 -4.87
CA LEU A 309 -24.95 -6.96 -4.27
C LEU A 309 -26.45 -7.27 -4.44
N ASP A 310 -27.31 -6.27 -4.31
CA ASP A 310 -28.76 -6.39 -4.54
C ASP A 310 -29.03 -6.79 -5.99
N LYS A 311 -28.35 -6.09 -6.91
CA LYS A 311 -28.44 -6.29 -8.35
C LYS A 311 -28.08 -7.72 -8.77
N TYR A 312 -27.05 -8.29 -8.15
CA TYR A 312 -26.61 -9.66 -8.43
C TYR A 312 -27.54 -10.69 -7.78
N PHE A 313 -28.04 -10.40 -6.58
CA PHE A 313 -29.00 -11.25 -5.89
C PHE A 313 -30.29 -11.40 -6.70
N GLU A 314 -30.89 -10.28 -7.13
CA GLU A 314 -32.11 -10.28 -7.95
C GLU A 314 -31.93 -10.97 -9.30
N TYR A 315 -30.81 -10.69 -9.99
CA TYR A 315 -30.49 -11.36 -11.25
C TYR A 315 -30.42 -12.88 -11.06
N THR A 316 -29.72 -13.33 -10.02
CA THR A 316 -29.49 -14.75 -9.75
C THR A 316 -30.77 -15.48 -9.39
N GLN A 317 -31.66 -14.86 -8.59
CA GLN A 317 -32.98 -15.43 -8.30
C GLN A 317 -33.82 -15.60 -9.58
N ASN A 318 -33.84 -14.59 -10.45
CA ASN A 318 -34.56 -14.66 -11.71
C ASN A 318 -33.99 -15.73 -12.65
N TYR A 319 -32.67 -15.89 -12.68
CA TYR A 319 -31.99 -16.94 -13.44
C TYR A 319 -32.37 -18.33 -12.90
N ALA A 320 -32.37 -18.50 -11.57
CA ALA A 320 -32.70 -19.74 -10.89
C ALA A 320 -34.14 -20.17 -11.17
N LEU A 321 -35.10 -19.24 -11.02
CA LEU A 321 -36.52 -19.46 -11.28
C LEU A 321 -36.76 -19.97 -12.71
N LYS A 322 -36.10 -19.38 -13.71
CA LYS A 322 -36.22 -19.80 -15.12
C LYS A 322 -35.70 -21.22 -15.39
N ARG A 323 -34.84 -21.75 -14.51
CA ARG A 323 -34.23 -23.08 -14.64
C ARG A 323 -34.74 -24.09 -13.62
N GLY A 324 -35.70 -23.71 -12.77
CA GLY A 324 -36.19 -24.57 -11.70
C GLY A 324 -35.15 -24.87 -10.62
N ILE A 325 -34.15 -24.00 -10.44
CA ILE A 325 -33.13 -24.14 -9.39
C ILE A 325 -33.70 -23.58 -8.07
N PRO A 326 -33.68 -24.35 -6.96
CA PRO A 326 -34.17 -23.89 -5.67
C PRO A 326 -33.37 -22.71 -5.10
N LEU A 327 -34.02 -21.84 -4.32
CA LEU A 327 -33.38 -20.62 -3.79
C LEU A 327 -32.31 -20.92 -2.73
N GLU A 328 -32.45 -22.03 -2.01
CA GLU A 328 -31.46 -22.55 -1.05
C GLU A 328 -30.16 -23.00 -1.71
N ASN A 329 -30.18 -23.23 -3.02
CA ASN A 329 -29.00 -23.62 -3.80
C ASN A 329 -28.24 -22.41 -4.38
N LEU A 330 -28.62 -21.18 -3.98
CA LEU A 330 -27.96 -19.95 -4.39
C LEU A 330 -26.95 -19.53 -3.32
N HIS A 331 -25.69 -19.45 -3.71
CA HIS A 331 -24.58 -19.15 -2.81
C HIS A 331 -23.88 -17.88 -3.26
N PHE A 332 -23.76 -16.92 -2.35
CA PHE A 332 -23.18 -15.62 -2.65
C PHE A 332 -21.95 -15.37 -1.79
N TYR A 333 -20.86 -14.92 -2.42
CA TYR A 333 -19.58 -14.70 -1.77
C TYR A 333 -18.96 -13.37 -2.17
N ILE A 334 -18.20 -12.78 -1.24
CA ILE A 334 -17.32 -11.64 -1.50
C ILE A 334 -15.89 -12.11 -1.25
N LEU A 335 -15.11 -12.17 -2.32
CA LEU A 335 -13.67 -12.44 -2.28
C LEU A 335 -12.90 -11.14 -2.09
N ARG A 336 -12.04 -11.10 -1.07
CA ARG A 336 -11.27 -9.89 -0.74
C ARG A 336 -9.89 -10.20 -0.15
N PRO A 337 -8.91 -9.30 -0.31
CA PRO A 337 -7.63 -9.41 0.37
C PRO A 337 -7.78 -9.36 1.89
N ASN A 338 -6.80 -9.89 2.61
CA ASN A 338 -6.80 -9.87 4.07
C ASN A 338 -6.70 -8.43 4.63
N TYR A 339 -6.11 -7.52 3.86
CA TYR A 339 -6.01 -6.10 4.20
C TYR A 339 -7.27 -5.27 3.87
N ASN A 340 -8.24 -5.81 3.11
CA ASN A 340 -9.46 -5.08 2.78
C ASN A 340 -10.51 -5.24 3.90
N LYS A 341 -10.72 -4.14 4.64
CA LYS A 341 -11.63 -4.07 5.79
C LYS A 341 -12.88 -3.22 5.55
N GLU A 342 -13.32 -3.09 4.30
CA GLU A 342 -14.55 -2.36 4.04
C GLU A 342 -15.72 -2.92 4.86
N ASP A 343 -16.43 -2.02 5.53
CA ASP A 343 -17.68 -2.34 6.19
C ASP A 343 -18.84 -2.26 5.18
N ILE A 344 -19.43 -3.43 4.92
CA ILE A 344 -20.56 -3.60 4.02
C ILE A 344 -21.90 -3.67 4.77
N SER A 345 -21.89 -3.55 6.10
CA SER A 345 -23.09 -3.65 6.96
C SER A 345 -24.20 -2.65 6.57
N ARG A 346 -23.81 -1.54 5.95
CA ARG A 346 -24.72 -0.50 5.45
C ARG A 346 -25.57 -0.91 4.24
N PHE A 347 -25.16 -1.93 3.50
CA PHE A 347 -25.81 -2.34 2.26
C PHE A 347 -26.92 -3.35 2.54
N SER A 348 -28.01 -3.26 1.79
CA SER A 348 -29.03 -4.29 1.78
C SER A 348 -28.48 -5.60 1.22
N LYS A 349 -29.07 -6.73 1.64
CA LYS A 349 -28.67 -8.09 1.22
C LYS A 349 -27.25 -8.51 1.60
N GLN A 350 -26.50 -7.71 2.38
CA GLN A 350 -25.15 -8.06 2.80
C GLN A 350 -25.10 -9.41 3.55
N GLU A 351 -26.16 -9.71 4.31
CA GLU A 351 -26.33 -10.95 5.07
C GLU A 351 -26.40 -12.21 4.20
N CYS A 352 -26.74 -12.07 2.91
CA CYS A 352 -26.75 -13.16 1.95
C CYS A 352 -25.33 -13.53 1.48
N TYR A 353 -24.34 -12.63 1.66
CA TYR A 353 -22.99 -12.81 1.13
C TYR A 353 -22.02 -13.29 2.21
N LYS A 354 -21.42 -14.45 1.99
CA LYS A 354 -20.33 -14.98 2.81
C LYS A 354 -19.01 -14.35 2.41
N LYS A 355 -18.15 -14.02 3.37
CA LYS A 355 -16.84 -13.42 3.09
C LYS A 355 -15.79 -14.53 2.96
N ILE A 356 -15.03 -14.50 1.87
CA ILE A 356 -13.87 -15.38 1.65
C ILE A 356 -12.64 -14.52 1.36
N THR A 357 -11.45 -15.07 1.62
CA THR A 357 -10.19 -14.33 1.51
C THR A 357 -9.20 -14.98 0.56
N TYR A 358 -8.30 -14.17 0.03
CA TYR A 358 -7.18 -14.66 -0.77
C TYR A 358 -6.25 -15.58 0.03
N SER A 359 -6.14 -15.42 1.36
CA SER A 359 -5.38 -16.39 2.17
C SER A 359 -5.96 -17.80 2.10
N GLN A 360 -7.29 -17.95 2.09
CA GLN A 360 -7.91 -19.27 1.93
C GLN A 360 -7.57 -19.90 0.57
N ILE A 361 -7.57 -19.09 -0.50
CA ILE A 361 -7.16 -19.55 -1.84
C ILE A 361 -5.67 -19.89 -1.86
N TYR A 362 -4.82 -19.09 -1.21
CA TYR A 362 -3.38 -19.32 -1.14
C TYR A 362 -3.07 -20.64 -0.42
N ASP A 363 -3.74 -20.90 0.71
CA ASP A 363 -3.52 -22.09 1.53
C ASP A 363 -3.78 -23.38 0.75
N ILE A 364 -4.89 -23.44 0.00
CA ILE A 364 -5.16 -24.61 -0.85
C ILE A 364 -4.20 -24.70 -2.04
N SER A 365 -3.68 -23.56 -2.51
CA SER A 365 -2.76 -23.49 -3.65
C SER A 365 -1.34 -23.94 -3.29
N LEU A 366 -0.89 -23.77 -2.05
CA LEU A 366 0.46 -24.14 -1.59
C LEU A 366 0.79 -25.62 -1.82
N ASN A 367 -0.18 -26.49 -1.56
CA ASN A 367 -0.03 -27.94 -1.67
C ASN A 367 -0.68 -28.51 -2.93
N HIS A 368 -1.23 -27.65 -3.80
CA HIS A 368 -1.87 -28.09 -5.04
C HIS A 368 -0.85 -28.19 -6.16
N LYS A 369 -0.68 -29.40 -6.71
CA LYS A 369 0.16 -29.65 -7.87
C LYS A 369 -0.71 -29.60 -9.13
N SER A 370 -0.86 -28.41 -9.70
CA SER A 370 -1.53 -28.27 -11.00
C SER A 370 -0.59 -28.67 -12.14
N LYS A 371 -1.14 -29.33 -13.16
CA LYS A 371 -0.45 -29.56 -14.44
C LYS A 371 -0.71 -28.44 -15.45
N ILE A 372 -1.56 -27.48 -15.10
CA ILE A 372 -1.96 -26.40 -15.98
C ILE A 372 -0.89 -25.31 -15.96
N ALA A 373 -0.55 -24.80 -17.15
CA ALA A 373 0.41 -23.73 -17.29
C ALA A 373 0.01 -22.50 -16.46
N HIS A 374 1.00 -21.73 -16.01
CA HIS A 374 0.83 -20.49 -15.26
C HIS A 374 0.17 -20.62 -13.87
N PHE A 375 -0.04 -21.83 -13.33
CA PHE A 375 -0.57 -21.99 -11.97
C PHE A 375 0.34 -21.34 -10.91
N GLU A 376 1.65 -21.43 -11.08
CA GLU A 376 2.61 -20.75 -10.19
C GLU A 376 2.50 -19.21 -10.27
N GLU A 377 2.16 -18.65 -11.44
CA GLU A 377 1.92 -17.20 -11.55
C GLU A 377 0.66 -16.79 -10.78
N PHE A 378 -0.41 -17.59 -10.87
CA PHE A 378 -1.61 -17.37 -10.08
C PHE A 378 -1.35 -17.53 -8.58
N LYS A 379 -0.55 -18.52 -8.17
CA LYS A 379 -0.17 -18.70 -6.77
C LYS A 379 0.54 -17.47 -6.21
N GLU A 380 1.51 -16.92 -6.94
CA GLU A 380 2.20 -15.69 -6.54
C GLU A 380 1.28 -14.46 -6.56
N LEU A 381 0.33 -14.38 -7.49
CA LEU A 381 -0.67 -13.31 -7.52
C LEU A 381 -1.60 -13.35 -6.29
N VAL A 382 -2.11 -14.54 -5.94
CA VAL A 382 -2.95 -14.75 -4.76
C VAL A 382 -2.20 -14.46 -3.46
N LYS A 383 -0.92 -14.83 -3.39
CA LYS A 383 -0.02 -14.56 -2.25
C LYS A 383 0.13 -13.07 -1.94
N ILE A 384 0.18 -12.21 -2.95
CA ILE A 384 0.23 -10.76 -2.75
C ILE A 384 -1.00 -10.30 -1.96
N HIS A 385 -2.18 -10.84 -2.28
CA HIS A 385 -3.44 -10.47 -1.66
C HIS A 385 -3.76 -11.23 -0.37
N SER A 386 -3.04 -12.31 -0.05
CA SER A 386 -3.12 -12.99 1.25
C SER A 386 -2.37 -12.26 2.36
N SER A 387 -1.51 -11.30 2.01
CA SER A 387 -0.81 -10.43 2.97
C SER A 387 -1.79 -9.66 3.87
N SER A 388 -1.43 -9.49 5.14
CA SER A 388 -2.15 -8.61 6.07
C SER A 388 -2.06 -7.13 5.72
N PHE A 389 -1.17 -6.75 4.80
CA PHE A 389 -0.95 -5.38 4.35
C PHE A 389 -1.06 -5.26 2.83
N ASP A 390 -1.70 -4.18 2.39
CA ASP A 390 -1.53 -3.70 1.03
C ASP A 390 -0.09 -3.17 0.86
N ASN A 391 0.72 -3.77 0.00
CA ASN A 391 2.10 -3.35 -0.27
C ASN A 391 2.26 -2.67 -1.63
N GLU A 392 1.18 -2.38 -2.37
CA GLU A 392 1.27 -1.96 -3.77
C GLU A 392 2.24 -0.80 -3.97
N ILE A 393 2.05 0.28 -3.20
CA ILE A 393 2.83 1.49 -3.42
C ILE A 393 4.30 1.26 -3.05
N PHE A 394 4.58 0.42 -2.03
CA PHE A 394 5.96 0.06 -1.71
C PHE A 394 6.61 -0.73 -2.84
N ASP A 395 5.89 -1.70 -3.39
CA ASP A 395 6.39 -2.53 -4.49
C ASP A 395 6.58 -1.71 -5.77
N GLN A 396 5.67 -0.79 -6.07
CA GLN A 396 5.80 0.17 -7.16
C GLN A 396 7.04 1.07 -6.97
N GLN A 397 7.22 1.65 -5.77
CA GLN A 397 8.37 2.52 -5.49
C GLN A 397 9.69 1.76 -5.53
N LYS A 398 9.69 0.50 -5.09
CA LYS A 398 10.84 -0.41 -5.22
C LYS A 398 11.20 -0.66 -6.68
N GLU A 399 10.21 -0.98 -7.51
CA GLU A 399 10.40 -1.23 -8.95
C GLU A 399 10.91 0.03 -9.66
N MET A 400 10.28 1.18 -9.40
CA MET A 400 10.69 2.47 -9.97
C MET A 400 12.13 2.80 -9.61
N LEU A 401 12.51 2.66 -8.33
CA LEU A 401 13.87 2.90 -7.87
C LEU A 401 14.88 1.96 -8.54
N ALA A 402 14.59 0.66 -8.61
CA ALA A 402 15.46 -0.31 -9.27
C ALA A 402 15.65 0.03 -10.76
N ASN A 403 14.57 0.38 -11.46
CA ASN A 403 14.59 0.76 -12.87
C ASN A 403 15.40 2.05 -13.10
N GLN A 404 15.27 3.06 -12.23
CA GLN A 404 16.05 4.28 -12.35
C GLN A 404 17.55 4.04 -12.08
N ILE A 405 17.88 3.21 -11.09
CA ILE A 405 19.28 2.83 -10.85
C ILE A 405 19.85 2.15 -12.10
N LEU A 406 19.13 1.22 -12.72
CA LEU A 406 19.54 0.55 -13.95
C LEU A 406 19.68 1.52 -15.12
N LYS A 407 18.70 2.43 -15.30
CA LYS A 407 18.74 3.48 -16.33
C LYS A 407 20.00 4.33 -16.19
N VAL A 408 20.27 4.86 -15.00
CA VAL A 408 21.44 5.71 -14.73
C VAL A 408 22.75 4.93 -14.92
N LYS A 409 22.83 3.67 -14.45
CA LYS A 409 24.00 2.81 -14.68
C LYS A 409 24.29 2.63 -16.17
N ASN A 410 23.27 2.35 -16.97
CA ASN A 410 23.41 2.17 -18.42
C ASN A 410 23.89 3.46 -19.10
N GLU A 411 23.34 4.61 -18.73
CA GLU A 411 23.77 5.91 -19.29
C GLU A 411 25.21 6.28 -18.88
N MET A 412 25.62 5.89 -17.66
CA MET A 412 26.97 6.15 -17.14
C MET A 412 27.99 5.06 -17.51
N ASN A 413 27.59 4.00 -18.24
CA ASN A 413 28.40 2.82 -18.54
C ASN A 413 28.99 2.13 -17.28
N ILE A 414 28.26 2.14 -16.18
CA ILE A 414 28.63 1.48 -14.92
C ILE A 414 28.10 0.04 -14.98
N LYS A 415 28.99 -0.95 -14.90
CA LYS A 415 28.62 -2.37 -14.88
C LYS A 415 27.94 -2.81 -13.58
#